data_AF-A0A428ZMY9-F1
#
_entry.id   AF-A0A428ZMY9-F1
#
_cell.length_a   1.000
_cell.length_b   1.000
_cell.length_c   1.000
_cell.angle_alpha   90.00
_cell.angle_beta   90.00
_cell.angle_gamma   90.00
#
_symmetry.space_group_name_H-M   'P 1'
#
loop_
_entity.id
_entity.type
_entity.pdbx_description
1 polymer ?
#
loop_
_entity_poly.entity_id
_entity_poly.type
_entity_poly.pdbx_seq_one_letter_code
_entity_poly.pdbx_strand_id
1 'polypeptide(L)'
;MTAIELLGPVRVLRDGKELPLGPARQRAVLAVLASHAGQVVSRDAIIRAVWGEPEPASAASNVHSYISGLRRVLKTEVETAASGYLLRVEKDQLDVGRFERLYWRGKAVRDPREAEEALTMALALWRGDALQKVPGPWADSERRRLAERRLQVLEELYRVKLQRGAHHELIPELEHLAFSHPERQEFLELLMMALALADRRAEALGLYREIRDPNPALRRLQALVLAGEEVYVESA
;
A
#
# COMPACT_ATOMS: atom_id res chain seq x y z
N MET A 1 3.11 19.74 -14.79
CA MET A 1 3.26 19.02 -13.51
C MET A 1 3.83 17.62 -13.76
N THR A 2 4.89 17.25 -13.04
CA THR A 2 5.46 15.89 -13.07
C THR A 2 4.78 15.03 -11.98
N ALA A 3 4.37 13.82 -12.32
CA ALA A 3 3.87 12.81 -11.38
C ALA A 3 4.67 11.52 -11.55
N ILE A 4 5.00 10.86 -10.43
CA ILE A 4 5.72 9.59 -10.40
C ILE A 4 4.81 8.58 -9.73
N GLU A 5 4.67 7.44 -10.40
CA GLU A 5 3.75 6.40 -10.02
C GLU A 5 4.49 5.11 -9.73
N LEU A 6 4.31 4.59 -8.53
CA LEU A 6 4.96 3.38 -8.02
C LEU A 6 3.95 2.31 -7.55
N LEU A 7 2.67 2.67 -7.37
CA LEU A 7 1.58 1.76 -6.98
C LEU A 7 1.01 1.01 -8.21
N GLY A 8 1.90 0.35 -8.94
CA GLY A 8 1.64 -0.29 -10.22
C GLY A 8 2.93 -0.43 -11.03
N PRO A 9 2.84 -0.46 -12.36
CA PRO A 9 4.01 -0.20 -13.21
C PRO A 9 4.67 1.13 -12.85
N VAL A 10 6.00 1.17 -12.80
CA VAL A 10 6.73 2.42 -12.54
C VAL A 10 6.61 3.35 -13.75
N ARG A 11 5.92 4.47 -13.56
CA ARG A 11 5.67 5.49 -14.59
C ARG A 11 6.08 6.87 -14.11
N VAL A 12 6.43 7.72 -15.07
CA VAL A 12 6.53 9.16 -14.87
C VAL A 12 5.64 9.83 -15.88
N LEU A 13 4.74 10.68 -15.42
CA LEU A 13 3.89 11.50 -16.26
C LEU A 13 4.36 12.95 -16.18
N ARG A 14 4.41 13.63 -17.32
CA ARG A 14 4.59 15.08 -17.39
C ARG A 14 3.42 15.66 -18.15
N ASP A 15 2.63 16.48 -17.47
CA ASP A 15 1.41 17.08 -18.02
C ASP A 15 0.45 16.01 -18.59
N GLY A 16 0.31 14.90 -17.84
CA GLY A 16 -0.54 13.76 -18.20
C GLY A 16 0.05 12.80 -19.24
N LYS A 17 1.21 13.11 -19.83
CA LYS A 17 1.87 12.24 -20.82
C LYS A 17 2.95 11.39 -20.18
N GLU A 18 2.88 10.08 -20.38
CA GLU A 18 3.90 9.14 -19.89
C GLU A 18 5.23 9.36 -20.61
N LEU A 19 6.31 9.43 -19.83
CA LEU A 19 7.67 9.59 -20.32
C LEU A 19 8.39 8.23 -20.43
N PRO A 20 9.24 8.03 -21.46
CA PRO A 20 9.95 6.78 -21.65
C PRO A 20 11.12 6.66 -20.66
N LEU A 21 10.87 6.00 -19.52
CA LEU A 21 11.86 5.79 -18.45
C LEU A 21 13.01 4.85 -18.80
N GLY A 22 12.96 4.17 -19.95
CA GLY A 22 13.99 3.23 -20.38
C GLY A 22 13.96 1.90 -19.61
N PRO A 23 15.11 1.23 -19.45
CA PRO A 23 15.19 -0.16 -19.02
C PRO A 23 14.80 -0.38 -17.54
N ALA A 24 14.52 -1.65 -17.18
CA ALA A 24 14.03 -2.03 -15.86
C ALA A 24 14.95 -1.59 -14.70
N ARG A 25 16.27 -1.66 -14.90
CA ARG A 25 17.25 -1.21 -13.91
C ARG A 25 17.28 0.32 -13.74
N GLN A 26 17.01 1.08 -14.81
CA GLN A 26 16.85 2.54 -14.70
C GLN A 26 15.58 2.90 -13.91
N ARG A 27 14.48 2.18 -14.14
CA ARG A 27 13.26 2.31 -13.32
C ARG A 27 13.47 1.93 -11.86
N ALA A 28 14.31 0.91 -11.58
CA ALA A 28 14.69 0.54 -10.22
C ALA A 28 15.46 1.67 -9.50
N VAL A 29 16.44 2.29 -10.17
CA VAL A 29 17.15 3.45 -9.63
C VAL A 29 16.17 4.60 -9.34
N LEU A 30 15.24 4.88 -10.26
CA LEU A 30 14.23 5.92 -10.02
C LEU A 30 13.36 5.58 -8.80
N ALA A 31 12.88 4.35 -8.68
CA ALA A 31 12.03 3.95 -7.58
C ALA A 31 12.74 4.09 -6.22
N VAL A 32 14.03 3.73 -6.14
CA VAL A 32 14.87 3.93 -4.95
C VAL A 32 15.01 5.41 -4.61
N LEU A 33 15.23 6.28 -5.61
CA LEU A 33 15.32 7.73 -5.37
C LEU A 33 13.96 8.31 -4.97
N ALA A 34 12.87 7.85 -5.57
CA ALA A 34 11.52 8.31 -5.27
C ALA A 34 11.06 7.94 -3.86
N SER A 35 11.43 6.75 -3.35
CA SER A 35 11.14 6.38 -1.96
C SER A 35 11.91 7.24 -0.93
N HIS A 36 12.97 7.92 -1.38
CA HIS A 36 13.77 8.86 -0.59
C HIS A 36 13.67 10.28 -1.16
N ALA A 37 12.52 10.65 -1.75
CA ALA A 37 12.34 11.98 -2.34
C ALA A 37 12.69 13.09 -1.36
N GLY A 38 13.46 14.08 -1.83
CA GLY A 38 13.99 15.16 -1.00
C GLY A 38 15.22 14.78 -0.14
N GLN A 39 15.69 13.53 -0.18
CA GLN A 39 16.87 13.05 0.55
C GLN A 39 17.98 12.57 -0.40
N VAL A 40 19.24 12.69 0.05
CA VAL A 40 20.40 12.20 -0.70
C VAL A 40 20.54 10.70 -0.50
N VAL A 41 20.54 9.94 -1.60
CA VAL A 41 20.82 8.50 -1.62
C VAL A 41 22.22 8.27 -2.17
N SER A 42 23.08 7.61 -1.40
CA SER A 42 24.45 7.31 -1.85
C SER A 42 24.47 6.33 -3.01
N ARG A 43 25.52 6.39 -3.84
CA ARG A 43 25.71 5.44 -4.94
C ARG A 43 25.69 3.99 -4.43
N ASP A 44 26.39 3.71 -3.34
CA ASP A 44 26.51 2.35 -2.80
C ASP A 44 25.18 1.85 -2.25
N ALA A 45 24.35 2.74 -1.68
CA ALA A 45 22.98 2.39 -1.28
C ALA A 45 22.11 2.05 -2.50
N ILE A 46 22.22 2.80 -3.60
CA ILE A 46 21.55 2.46 -4.86
C ILE A 46 22.03 1.10 -5.38
N ILE A 47 23.34 0.84 -5.33
CA ILE A 47 23.91 -0.44 -5.78
C ILE A 47 23.32 -1.59 -4.97
N ARG A 48 23.38 -1.52 -3.64
CA ARG A 48 22.81 -2.56 -2.76
C ARG A 48 21.31 -2.75 -2.96
N ALA A 49 20.56 -1.65 -3.10
CA ALA A 49 19.12 -1.71 -3.29
C ALA A 49 18.72 -2.41 -4.61
N VAL A 50 19.45 -2.09 -5.68
CA VAL A 50 19.12 -2.55 -7.02
C VAL A 50 19.72 -3.95 -7.26
N TRP A 51 20.98 -4.20 -6.93
CA TRP A 51 21.67 -5.47 -7.22
C TRP A 51 21.80 -6.43 -6.04
N GLY A 52 21.79 -5.95 -4.79
CA GLY A 52 22.11 -6.78 -3.63
C GLY A 52 23.59 -7.15 -3.58
N GLU A 53 23.91 -8.25 -2.90
CA GLU A 53 25.25 -8.80 -2.79
C GLU A 53 25.28 -10.27 -3.28
N PRO A 54 26.30 -10.69 -4.05
CA PRO A 54 27.33 -9.84 -4.65
C PRO A 54 26.80 -9.05 -5.85
N GLU A 55 27.20 -7.79 -5.98
CA GLU A 55 26.89 -6.96 -7.15
C GLU A 55 27.83 -7.26 -8.34
N PRO A 56 27.39 -7.02 -9.59
CA PRO A 56 28.29 -7.10 -10.74
C PRO A 56 29.32 -5.96 -10.72
N ALA A 57 30.53 -6.21 -11.25
CA ALA A 57 31.58 -5.20 -11.38
C ALA A 57 31.16 -3.93 -12.15
N SER A 58 30.13 -4.04 -13.01
CA SER A 58 29.56 -2.92 -13.77
C SER A 58 28.52 -2.10 -13.01
N ALA A 59 28.17 -2.45 -11.76
CA ALA A 59 27.11 -1.76 -11.02
C ALA A 59 27.38 -0.25 -10.87
N ALA A 60 28.61 0.14 -10.50
CA ALA A 60 28.97 1.54 -10.33
C ALA A 60 28.88 2.36 -11.63
N SER A 61 29.37 1.84 -12.75
CA SER A 61 29.27 2.50 -14.05
C SER A 61 27.83 2.53 -14.59
N ASN A 62 27.05 1.48 -14.31
CA ASN A 62 25.63 1.42 -14.65
C ASN A 62 24.81 2.48 -13.89
N VAL A 63 25.08 2.72 -12.61
CA VAL A 63 24.39 3.79 -11.85
C VAL A 63 24.58 5.15 -12.52
N HIS A 64 25.80 5.51 -12.92
CA HIS A 64 26.06 6.76 -13.65
C HIS A 64 25.27 6.86 -14.97
N SER A 65 25.24 5.76 -15.74
CA SER A 65 24.48 5.67 -16.98
C SER A 65 22.98 5.85 -16.75
N TYR A 66 22.42 5.19 -15.72
CA TYR A 66 21.01 5.29 -15.39
C TYR A 66 20.63 6.67 -14.85
N ILE A 67 21.47 7.30 -14.01
CA ILE A 67 21.25 8.68 -13.56
C ILE A 67 21.27 9.64 -14.75
N SER A 68 22.20 9.46 -15.69
CA SER A 68 22.25 10.27 -16.92
C SER A 68 21.00 10.06 -17.78
N GLY A 69 20.50 8.83 -17.89
CA GLY A 69 19.24 8.51 -18.56
C GLY A 69 18.04 9.18 -17.88
N LEU A 70 17.95 9.10 -16.55
CA LEU A 70 16.90 9.74 -15.77
C LEU A 70 16.94 11.25 -15.92
N ARG A 71 18.12 11.89 -15.93
CA ARG A 71 18.27 13.34 -16.18
C ARG A 71 17.76 13.77 -17.55
N ARG A 72 17.89 12.94 -18.58
CA ARG A 72 17.32 13.26 -19.90
C ARG A 72 15.79 13.30 -19.89
N VAL A 73 15.19 12.41 -19.10
CA VAL A 73 13.73 12.28 -19.00
C VAL A 73 13.15 13.31 -18.03
N LEU A 74 13.69 13.30 -16.81
CA LEU A 74 13.23 14.11 -15.70
C LEU A 74 13.77 15.53 -15.76
N LYS A 75 14.91 15.82 -16.39
CA LYS A 75 15.55 17.16 -16.37
C LYS A 75 16.10 17.51 -14.98
N THR A 76 15.65 18.62 -14.40
CA THR A 76 16.23 19.27 -13.21
C THR A 76 15.88 18.56 -11.91
N GLU A 77 14.95 17.62 -11.93
CA GLU A 77 14.51 16.88 -10.76
C GLU A 77 15.58 15.93 -10.19
N VAL A 78 16.64 15.56 -10.94
CA VAL A 78 17.70 14.64 -10.48
C VAL A 78 19.05 15.33 -10.34
N GLU A 79 19.46 15.59 -9.10
CA GLU A 79 20.68 16.32 -8.75
C GLU A 79 21.79 15.41 -8.22
N THR A 80 23.04 15.81 -8.47
CA THR A 80 24.21 15.22 -7.79
C THR A 80 24.42 16.00 -6.51
N ALA A 81 24.50 15.29 -5.38
CA ALA A 81 24.92 15.82 -4.10
C ALA A 81 26.29 15.26 -3.71
N ALA A 82 26.95 15.83 -2.70
CA ALA A 82 28.33 15.55 -2.34
C ALA A 82 28.70 14.05 -2.23
N SER A 83 27.74 13.18 -1.84
CA SER A 83 27.95 11.74 -1.67
C SER A 83 26.92 10.85 -2.41
N GLY A 84 26.15 11.40 -3.34
CA GLY A 84 25.08 10.63 -3.99
C GLY A 84 24.17 11.41 -4.92
N TYR A 85 22.91 10.99 -4.97
CA TYR A 85 21.89 11.54 -5.85
C TYR A 85 20.64 11.91 -5.08
N LEU A 86 19.99 12.97 -5.52
CA LEU A 86 18.76 13.51 -4.93
C LEU A 86 17.69 13.59 -6.02
N LEU A 87 16.49 13.12 -5.71
CA LEU A 87 15.30 13.41 -6.51
C LEU A 87 14.48 14.51 -5.82
N ARG A 88 14.43 15.69 -6.45
CA ARG A 88 13.59 16.82 -6.00
C ARG A 88 12.19 16.70 -6.59
N VAL A 89 11.30 16.09 -5.81
CA VAL A 89 9.86 16.08 -6.07
C VAL A 89 9.13 16.25 -4.75
N GLU A 90 7.98 16.92 -4.80
CA GLU A 90 7.08 17.02 -3.67
C GLU A 90 6.43 15.67 -3.38
N LYS A 91 6.08 15.42 -2.11
CA LYS A 91 5.41 14.16 -1.70
C LYS A 91 4.13 13.89 -2.50
N ASP A 92 3.42 14.94 -2.89
CA ASP A 92 2.16 14.86 -3.64
C ASP A 92 2.36 14.55 -5.12
N GLN A 93 3.60 14.66 -5.63
CA GLN A 93 3.95 14.19 -6.96
C GLN A 93 4.18 12.67 -6.98
N LEU A 94 4.27 12.01 -5.81
CA LEU A 94 4.36 10.56 -5.69
C LEU A 94 2.99 9.99 -5.32
N ASP A 95 2.51 9.00 -6.07
CA ASP A 95 1.28 8.29 -5.72
C ASP A 95 1.37 7.57 -4.35
N VAL A 96 2.52 7.02 -3.98
CA VAL A 96 2.77 6.45 -2.65
C VAL A 96 2.63 7.52 -1.56
N GLY A 97 3.17 8.72 -1.79
CA GLY A 97 3.04 9.84 -0.84
C GLY A 97 1.58 10.28 -0.68
N ARG A 98 0.83 10.35 -1.79
CA ARG A 98 -0.61 10.62 -1.77
C ARG A 98 -1.41 9.53 -1.06
N PHE A 99 -1.07 8.27 -1.30
CA PHE A 99 -1.70 7.11 -0.69
C PHE A 99 -1.52 7.11 0.82
N GLU A 100 -0.31 7.30 1.32
CA GLU A 100 -0.03 7.39 2.76
C GLU A 100 -0.78 8.56 3.40
N ARG A 101 -0.79 9.74 2.77
CA ARG A 101 -1.54 10.90 3.28
C ARG A 101 -3.04 10.63 3.36
N LEU A 102 -3.62 10.00 2.33
CA LEU A 102 -5.04 9.65 2.31
C LEU A 102 -5.39 8.59 3.35
N TYR A 103 -4.53 7.59 3.55
CA TYR A 103 -4.67 6.61 4.62
C TYR A 103 -4.71 7.28 6.00
N TRP A 104 -3.72 8.12 6.32
CA TRP A 104 -3.70 8.82 7.61
C TRP A 104 -4.84 9.81 7.78
N ARG A 105 -5.30 10.46 6.70
CA ARG A 105 -6.51 11.28 6.73
C ARG A 105 -7.74 10.44 7.06
N GLY A 106 -7.92 9.30 6.39
CA GLY A 106 -9.02 8.38 6.63
C GLY A 106 -9.10 7.93 8.09
N LYS A 107 -7.95 7.65 8.70
CA LYS A 107 -7.85 7.30 10.12
C LYS A 107 -8.13 8.44 11.09
N ALA A 108 -7.81 9.68 10.71
CA ALA A 108 -7.88 10.83 11.62
C ALA A 108 -9.25 11.52 11.63
N VAL A 109 -10.00 11.41 10.52
CA VAL A 109 -11.30 12.07 10.40
C VAL A 109 -12.37 11.28 11.17
N ARG A 110 -13.20 12.01 11.93
CA ARG A 110 -14.27 11.41 12.74
C ARG A 110 -15.55 11.12 11.97
N ASP A 111 -15.82 11.85 10.88
CA ASP A 111 -16.97 11.57 10.03
C ASP A 111 -16.70 10.31 9.19
N PRO A 112 -17.47 9.22 9.37
CA PRO A 112 -17.32 8.00 8.59
C PRO A 112 -17.42 8.24 7.08
N ARG A 113 -18.15 9.26 6.63
CA ARG A 113 -18.28 9.55 5.19
C ARG A 113 -16.98 10.07 4.59
N GLU A 114 -16.37 11.03 5.27
CA GLU A 114 -15.07 11.59 4.86
C GLU A 114 -13.95 10.57 4.99
N ALA A 115 -13.99 9.72 6.02
CA ALA A 115 -13.04 8.62 6.20
C ALA A 115 -13.12 7.62 5.04
N GLU A 116 -14.33 7.18 4.68
CA GLU A 116 -14.57 6.28 3.55
C GLU A 116 -14.08 6.88 2.23
N GLU A 117 -14.38 8.16 1.98
CA GLU A 117 -13.94 8.86 0.77
C GLU A 117 -12.40 8.88 0.68
N ALA A 118 -11.72 9.27 1.76
CA ALA A 118 -10.26 9.32 1.78
C ALA A 118 -9.63 7.95 1.54
N LEU A 119 -10.13 6.89 2.19
CA LEU A 119 -9.61 5.53 2.05
C LEU A 119 -9.89 4.94 0.65
N THR A 120 -11.07 5.23 0.09
CA THR A 120 -11.45 4.84 -1.27
C THR A 120 -10.54 5.52 -2.29
N MET A 121 -10.29 6.83 -2.13
CA MET A 121 -9.34 7.56 -2.97
C MET A 121 -7.92 7.02 -2.84
N ALA A 122 -7.51 6.56 -1.64
CA ALA A 122 -6.21 5.94 -1.44
C ALA A 122 -6.08 4.65 -2.27
N LEU A 123 -7.09 3.77 -2.19
CA LEU A 123 -7.10 2.51 -2.95
C LEU A 123 -7.19 2.73 -4.46
N ALA A 124 -7.88 3.79 -4.92
CA ALA A 124 -7.96 4.15 -6.34
C ALA A 124 -6.60 4.54 -6.97
N LEU A 125 -5.59 4.85 -6.15
CA LEU A 125 -4.22 5.11 -6.65
C LEU A 125 -3.50 3.83 -7.08
N TRP A 126 -4.00 2.65 -6.73
CA TRP A 126 -3.40 1.37 -7.10
C TRP A 126 -3.80 0.95 -8.52
N ARG A 127 -2.81 0.56 -9.33
CA ARG A 127 -2.97 0.14 -10.74
C ARG A 127 -2.43 -1.28 -10.97
N GLY A 128 -2.50 -2.11 -9.92
CA GLY A 128 -1.90 -3.44 -9.84
C GLY A 128 -0.82 -3.50 -8.76
N ASP A 129 -0.01 -4.55 -8.75
CA ASP A 129 1.08 -4.71 -7.77
C ASP A 129 2.05 -3.54 -7.81
N ALA A 130 2.53 -3.07 -6.65
CA ALA A 130 3.51 -2.00 -6.60
C ALA A 130 4.80 -2.39 -7.36
N LEU A 131 5.48 -1.41 -7.95
CA LEU A 131 6.79 -1.59 -8.59
C LEU A 131 6.85 -2.76 -9.60
N GLN A 132 5.81 -2.92 -10.44
CA GLN A 132 5.77 -4.05 -11.38
C GLN A 132 7.00 -4.11 -12.28
N LYS A 133 7.58 -5.31 -12.41
CA LYS A 133 8.75 -5.59 -13.27
C LYS A 133 9.98 -4.75 -12.90
N VAL A 134 10.06 -4.25 -11.67
CA VAL A 134 11.25 -3.59 -11.11
C VAL A 134 12.09 -4.65 -10.38
N PRO A 135 13.34 -4.90 -10.81
CA PRO A 135 14.20 -5.89 -10.20
C PRO A 135 14.90 -5.34 -8.96
N GLY A 136 15.36 -6.25 -8.11
CA GLY A 136 16.29 -5.97 -7.01
C GLY A 136 15.70 -6.20 -5.62
N PRO A 137 16.55 -6.49 -4.63
CA PRO A 137 16.11 -6.87 -3.29
C PRO A 137 15.31 -5.77 -2.59
N TRP A 138 15.65 -4.50 -2.83
CA TRP A 138 14.86 -3.39 -2.29
C TRP A 138 13.44 -3.37 -2.88
N ALA A 139 13.29 -3.57 -4.19
CA ALA A 139 11.98 -3.58 -4.83
C ALA A 139 11.11 -4.77 -4.35
N ASP A 140 11.74 -5.92 -4.06
CA ASP A 140 11.05 -7.08 -3.48
C ASP A 140 10.54 -6.79 -2.06
N SER A 141 11.37 -6.17 -1.23
CA SER A 141 10.98 -5.75 0.12
C SER A 141 9.87 -4.70 0.09
N GLU A 142 10.02 -3.70 -0.77
CA GLU A 142 9.08 -2.58 -0.87
C GLU A 142 7.73 -3.02 -1.43
N ARG A 143 7.70 -3.97 -2.37
CA ARG A 143 6.47 -4.62 -2.83
C ARG A 143 5.68 -5.25 -1.68
N ARG A 144 6.36 -6.01 -0.81
CA ARG A 144 5.73 -6.62 0.37
C ARG A 144 5.22 -5.55 1.35
N ARG A 145 6.03 -4.55 1.65
CA ARG A 145 5.66 -3.45 2.56
C ARG A 145 4.43 -2.70 2.06
N LEU A 146 4.38 -2.36 0.78
CA LEU A 146 3.27 -1.63 0.18
C LEU A 146 2.02 -2.52 0.09
N ALA A 147 2.16 -3.80 -0.26
CA ALA A 147 1.04 -4.75 -0.27
C ALA A 147 0.40 -4.87 1.12
N GLU A 148 1.20 -5.00 2.17
CA GLU A 148 0.70 -5.02 3.55
C GLU A 148 -0.03 -3.70 3.90
N ARG A 149 0.53 -2.54 3.52
CA ARG A 149 -0.15 -1.26 3.72
C ARG A 149 -1.49 -1.20 2.97
N ARG A 150 -1.59 -1.75 1.77
CA ARG A 150 -2.86 -1.84 1.01
C ARG A 150 -3.93 -2.61 1.78
N LEU A 151 -3.56 -3.75 2.37
CA LEU A 151 -4.45 -4.55 3.19
C LEU A 151 -4.90 -3.77 4.44
N GLN A 152 -4.01 -2.98 5.05
CA GLN A 152 -4.37 -2.09 6.17
C GLN A 152 -5.37 -0.99 5.79
N VAL A 153 -5.28 -0.46 4.55
CA VAL A 153 -6.28 0.49 4.05
C VAL A 153 -7.64 -0.20 3.82
N LEU A 154 -7.63 -1.43 3.32
CA LEU A 154 -8.86 -2.22 3.12
C LEU A 154 -9.56 -2.52 4.45
N GLU A 155 -8.82 -2.95 5.47
CA GLU A 155 -9.37 -3.16 6.82
C GLU A 155 -10.08 -1.92 7.36
N GLU A 156 -9.40 -0.76 7.29
CA GLU A 156 -9.96 0.50 7.75
C GLU A 156 -11.19 0.89 6.93
N LEU A 157 -11.13 0.73 5.61
CA LEU A 157 -12.25 1.05 4.73
C LEU A 157 -13.49 0.22 5.07
N TYR A 158 -13.34 -1.10 5.25
CA TYR A 158 -14.48 -1.96 5.57
C TYR A 158 -14.98 -1.75 6.99
N ARG A 159 -14.11 -1.43 7.95
CA ARG A 159 -14.54 -1.00 9.29
C ARG A 159 -15.45 0.23 9.21
N VAL A 160 -15.02 1.26 8.47
CA VAL A 160 -15.82 2.47 8.26
C VAL A 160 -17.13 2.17 7.53
N LYS A 161 -17.11 1.34 6.49
CA LYS A 161 -18.34 0.96 5.76
C LYS A 161 -19.32 0.16 6.63
N LEU A 162 -18.83 -0.69 7.53
CA LEU A 162 -19.66 -1.39 8.51
C LEU A 162 -20.31 -0.41 9.51
N GLN A 163 -19.58 0.59 10.00
CA GLN A 163 -20.16 1.67 10.83
C GLN A 163 -21.29 2.41 10.13
N ARG A 164 -21.20 2.50 8.79
CA ARG A 164 -22.22 3.13 7.94
C ARG A 164 -23.40 2.22 7.59
N GLY A 165 -23.42 0.98 8.07
CA GLY A 165 -24.51 0.04 7.86
C GLY A 165 -24.43 -0.75 6.55
N ALA A 166 -23.31 -0.73 5.83
CA ALA A 166 -23.15 -1.48 4.57
C ALA A 166 -22.87 -3.00 4.78
N HIS A 167 -23.42 -3.61 5.83
CA HIS A 167 -23.04 -4.96 6.25
C HIS A 167 -23.38 -6.05 5.22
N HIS A 168 -24.57 -6.03 4.61
CA HIS A 168 -24.95 -7.04 3.62
C HIS A 168 -24.09 -7.01 2.35
N GLU A 169 -23.77 -5.81 1.86
CA GLU A 169 -23.03 -5.61 0.62
C GLU A 169 -21.57 -6.05 0.74
N LEU A 170 -20.99 -5.99 1.95
CA LEU A 170 -19.59 -6.30 2.19
C LEU A 170 -19.30 -7.80 2.38
N ILE A 171 -20.30 -8.62 2.71
CA ILE A 171 -20.06 -10.04 3.05
C ILE A 171 -19.29 -10.79 1.94
N PRO A 172 -19.69 -10.76 0.65
CA PRO A 172 -18.98 -11.51 -0.38
C PRO A 172 -17.52 -11.08 -0.56
N GLU A 173 -17.26 -9.78 -0.40
CA GLU A 173 -15.91 -9.23 -0.52
C GLU A 173 -15.03 -9.58 0.69
N LEU A 174 -15.59 -9.52 1.90
CA LEU A 174 -14.94 -9.95 3.13
C LEU A 174 -14.69 -11.47 3.16
N GLU A 175 -15.60 -12.29 2.62
CA GLU A 175 -15.39 -13.73 2.43
C GLU A 175 -14.18 -14.00 1.52
N HIS A 176 -14.09 -13.29 0.38
CA HIS A 176 -12.96 -13.43 -0.54
C HIS A 176 -11.63 -13.04 0.12
N LEU A 177 -11.61 -11.96 0.90
CA LEU A 177 -10.41 -11.49 1.60
C LEU A 177 -10.00 -12.43 2.73
N ALA A 178 -10.94 -12.89 3.54
CA ALA A 178 -10.68 -13.87 4.60
C ALA A 178 -10.17 -15.20 4.04
N PHE A 179 -10.68 -15.64 2.88
CA PHE A 179 -10.19 -16.82 2.18
C PHE A 179 -8.78 -16.61 1.61
N SER A 180 -8.50 -15.43 1.04
CA SER A 180 -7.21 -15.12 0.41
C SER A 180 -6.10 -14.80 1.43
N HIS A 181 -6.46 -14.40 2.64
CA HIS A 181 -5.57 -13.99 3.73
C HIS A 181 -5.97 -14.65 5.05
N PRO A 182 -5.95 -15.99 5.16
CA PRO A 182 -6.46 -16.71 6.32
C PRO A 182 -5.67 -16.43 7.62
N GLU A 183 -4.42 -15.98 7.51
CA GLU A 183 -3.58 -15.56 8.64
C GLU A 183 -3.97 -14.20 9.24
N ARG A 184 -4.74 -13.40 8.50
CA ARG A 184 -5.09 -12.02 8.85
C ARG A 184 -6.43 -11.97 9.53
N GLN A 185 -6.41 -12.23 10.84
CA GLN A 185 -7.62 -12.39 11.64
C GLN A 185 -8.52 -11.17 11.64
N GLU A 186 -8.01 -9.98 11.33
CA GLU A 186 -8.79 -8.76 11.15
C GLU A 186 -9.85 -8.88 10.03
N PHE A 187 -9.56 -9.60 8.93
CA PHE A 187 -10.59 -9.85 7.91
C PHE A 187 -11.64 -10.85 8.38
N LEU A 188 -11.24 -11.84 9.21
CA LEU A 188 -12.17 -12.76 9.86
C LEU A 188 -13.07 -12.03 10.87
N GLU A 189 -12.52 -11.06 11.61
CA GLU A 189 -13.28 -10.18 12.50
C GLU A 189 -14.31 -9.36 11.74
N LEU A 190 -13.89 -8.67 10.68
CA LEU A 190 -14.77 -7.87 9.85
C LEU A 190 -15.89 -8.71 9.23
N LEU A 191 -15.58 -9.91 8.74
CA LEU A 191 -16.56 -10.85 8.19
C LEU A 191 -17.55 -11.33 9.26
N MET A 192 -17.05 -11.76 10.43
CA MET A 192 -17.89 -12.21 11.54
C MET A 192 -18.84 -11.09 12.01
N MET A 193 -18.35 -9.85 12.04
CA MET A 193 -19.12 -8.66 12.38
C MET A 193 -20.17 -8.34 11.32
N ALA A 194 -19.82 -8.39 10.03
CA ALA A 194 -20.75 -8.19 8.94
C ALA A 194 -21.90 -9.23 8.96
N LEU A 195 -21.57 -10.51 9.20
CA LEU A 195 -22.56 -11.58 9.35
C LEU A 195 -23.47 -11.36 10.57
N ALA A 196 -22.91 -10.96 11.71
CA ALA A 196 -23.69 -10.69 12.91
C ALA A 196 -24.66 -9.50 12.72
N LEU A 197 -24.19 -8.41 12.10
CA LEU A 197 -25.01 -7.22 11.79
C LEU A 197 -26.09 -7.49 10.74
N ALA A 198 -25.87 -8.47 9.87
CA ALA A 198 -26.81 -8.93 8.84
C ALA A 198 -27.85 -9.96 9.35
N ASP A 199 -28.00 -10.13 10.66
CA ASP A 199 -28.83 -11.17 11.31
C ASP A 199 -28.46 -12.62 10.93
N ARG A 200 -27.24 -12.84 10.41
CA ARG A 200 -26.69 -14.15 10.04
C ARG A 200 -25.85 -14.75 11.18
N ARG A 201 -26.39 -14.72 12.40
CA ARG A 201 -25.69 -15.09 13.64
C ARG A 201 -25.15 -16.53 13.63
N ALA A 202 -25.91 -17.48 13.10
CA ALA A 202 -25.49 -18.87 13.02
C ALA A 202 -24.23 -19.03 12.15
N GLU A 203 -24.11 -18.23 11.09
CA GLU A 203 -22.95 -18.23 10.19
C GLU A 203 -21.76 -17.51 10.82
N ALA A 204 -21.98 -16.40 11.53
CA ALA A 204 -20.93 -15.72 12.30
C ALA A 204 -20.29 -16.66 13.35
N LEU A 205 -21.11 -17.42 14.09
CA LEU A 205 -20.62 -18.41 15.05
C LEU A 205 -20.07 -19.68 14.36
N GLY A 206 -20.55 -20.00 13.16
CA GLY A 206 -19.97 -21.02 12.28
C GLY A 206 -18.53 -20.68 11.93
N LEU A 207 -18.32 -19.48 11.38
CA LEU A 207 -17.00 -18.96 11.01
C LEU A 207 -16.03 -19.00 12.20
N TYR A 208 -16.43 -18.50 13.37
CA TYR A 208 -15.57 -18.48 14.55
C TYR A 208 -15.07 -19.88 14.96
N ARG A 209 -15.91 -20.92 14.84
CA ARG A 209 -15.53 -22.29 15.21
C ARG A 209 -14.42 -22.87 14.33
N GLU A 210 -14.28 -22.39 13.10
CA GLU A 210 -13.23 -22.82 12.18
C GLU A 210 -11.88 -22.11 12.44
N ILE A 211 -11.88 -21.04 13.24
CA ILE A 211 -10.67 -20.25 13.53
C ILE A 211 -9.82 -20.98 14.58
N ARG A 212 -8.57 -21.28 14.21
CA ARG A 212 -7.57 -21.79 15.15
C ARG A 212 -6.87 -20.63 15.84
N ASP A 213 -6.82 -20.69 17.17
CA ASP A 213 -6.21 -19.67 18.04
C ASP A 213 -6.75 -18.24 17.80
N PRO A 214 -8.05 -18.00 18.08
CA PRO A 214 -8.68 -16.71 17.86
C PRO A 214 -8.06 -15.64 18.77
N ASN A 215 -7.74 -14.49 18.18
CA ASN A 215 -7.20 -13.35 18.90
C ASN A 215 -8.24 -12.77 19.90
N PRO A 216 -7.83 -11.85 20.79
CA PRO A 216 -8.74 -11.24 21.75
C PRO A 216 -9.97 -10.55 21.13
N ALA A 217 -9.86 -9.96 19.95
CA ALA A 217 -10.97 -9.26 19.30
C ALA A 217 -12.05 -10.24 18.82
N LEU A 218 -11.67 -11.32 18.15
CA LEU A 218 -12.57 -12.41 17.77
C LEU A 218 -13.27 -13.04 18.99
N ARG A 219 -12.54 -13.27 20.09
CA ARG A 219 -13.11 -13.81 21.33
C ARG A 219 -14.18 -12.88 21.92
N ARG A 220 -13.92 -11.57 21.93
CA ARG A 220 -14.91 -10.58 22.38
C ARG A 220 -16.12 -10.54 21.47
N LEU A 221 -15.90 -10.54 20.16
CA LEU A 221 -16.97 -10.56 19.16
C LEU A 221 -17.84 -11.82 19.31
N GLN A 222 -17.24 -12.99 19.53
CA GLN A 222 -17.98 -14.20 19.84
C GLN A 222 -18.85 -14.05 21.09
N ALA A 223 -18.31 -13.48 22.16
CA ALA A 223 -19.07 -13.28 23.41
C ALA A 223 -20.28 -12.36 23.20
N LEU A 224 -20.10 -11.23 22.51
CA LEU A 224 -21.19 -10.31 22.15
C LEU A 224 -22.26 -11.01 21.30
N VAL A 225 -21.79 -11.70 20.24
CA VAL A 225 -22.66 -12.46 19.36
C VAL A 225 -23.38 -13.56 20.13
N LEU A 226 -22.80 -14.22 21.14
CA LEU A 226 -23.48 -15.22 21.98
C LEU A 226 -24.47 -14.59 22.98
N ALA A 227 -24.19 -13.40 23.48
CA ALA A 227 -25.08 -12.67 24.40
C ALA A 227 -26.32 -12.09 23.67
N GLY A 228 -26.25 -11.93 22.34
CA GLY A 228 -27.27 -11.19 21.60
C GLY A 228 -27.23 -9.70 21.88
N GLU A 229 -26.06 -9.22 22.28
CA GLU A 229 -25.78 -7.79 22.40
C GLU A 229 -25.53 -7.19 21.01
N GLU A 230 -25.80 -5.89 20.88
CA GLU A 230 -25.49 -5.16 19.65
C GLU A 230 -23.98 -5.19 19.40
N VAL A 231 -23.61 -5.64 18.21
CA VAL A 231 -22.22 -5.60 17.75
C VAL A 231 -21.93 -4.19 17.26
N TYR A 232 -21.09 -3.46 18.00
CA TYR A 232 -20.63 -2.13 17.58
C TYR A 232 -19.27 -2.23 16.89
N VAL A 233 -19.12 -1.47 15.81
CA VAL A 233 -17.83 -1.28 15.16
C VAL A 233 -17.10 -0.14 15.89
N GLU A 234 -16.26 -0.48 16.87
CA GLU A 234 -15.46 0.52 17.59
C GLU A 234 -14.59 1.35 16.63
N SER A 235 -14.59 2.67 16.83
CA SER A 235 -13.64 3.58 16.17
C SER A 235 -12.28 3.44 16.85
N ALA A 236 -11.23 3.17 16.07
CA ALA A 236 -9.86 3.04 16.56
C ALA A 236 -9.26 4.38 17.02
#